data_AF-A0A815EMR6-F1
#
_entry.id   AF-A0A815EMR6-F1
#
_cell.length_a   1.000
_cell.length_b   1.000
_cell.length_c   1.000
_cell.angle_alpha   90.00
_cell.angle_beta   90.00
_cell.angle_gamma   90.00
#
_symmetry.space_group_name_H-M   'P 1'
#
loop_
_entity.id
_entity.type
_entity.pdbx_description
1 polymer ?
#
loop_
_entity_poly.entity_id
_entity_poly.type
_entity_poly.pdbx_seq_one_letter_code
_entity_poly.pdbx_strand_id
1 'polypeptide(L)'
;MKVLAHSAALSLIFLSNLHEIERHNAQVNRTYTKTVNQFSDLTQSEFETGILTPQLAFAPIPNPPPTSVQTRSSSSNPNACCSALGLGDGNRPQCSYDGNPSECCAALDFAWRGGRGDLLPNGYPKDFDWTSMTYRTVTNAKNQGRCGTCTFFAVAAALESAYAIRHERDAVPLSEQQLIECSIP
;
A
#
# COMPACT_ATOMS: atom_id res chain seq x y z
N MET A 1 -14.59 -31.89 -28.64
CA MET A 1 -13.78 -30.97 -29.48
C MET A 1 -13.55 -29.57 -28.87
N LYS A 2 -14.44 -29.00 -28.02
CA LYS A 2 -14.21 -27.68 -27.39
C LYS A 2 -12.99 -27.60 -26.46
N VAL A 3 -12.68 -28.67 -25.72
CA VAL A 3 -11.54 -28.72 -24.78
C VAL A 3 -10.18 -28.63 -25.49
N LEU A 4 -10.04 -29.32 -26.63
CA LEU A 4 -8.80 -29.34 -27.43
C LEU A 4 -8.49 -27.99 -28.09
N ALA A 5 -9.53 -27.24 -28.49
CA ALA A 5 -9.36 -25.91 -29.06
C ALA A 5 -8.95 -24.87 -28.00
N HIS A 6 -9.49 -24.98 -26.78
CA HIS A 6 -9.14 -24.09 -25.67
C HIS A 6 -7.71 -24.33 -25.18
N SER A 7 -7.26 -25.59 -25.08
CA SER A 7 -5.88 -25.92 -24.71
C SER A 7 -4.85 -25.48 -25.76
N ALA A 8 -5.20 -25.53 -27.05
CA ALA A 8 -4.33 -25.05 -28.12
C ALA A 8 -4.21 -23.52 -28.14
N ALA A 9 -5.31 -22.79 -27.91
CA ALA A 9 -5.29 -21.33 -27.83
C ALA A 9 -4.45 -20.81 -26.66
N LEU A 10 -4.59 -21.40 -25.46
CA LEU A 10 -3.79 -21.07 -24.29
C LEU A 10 -2.29 -21.33 -24.54
N SER A 11 -1.97 -22.46 -25.20
CA SER A 11 -0.60 -22.80 -25.56
C SER A 11 0.05 -21.79 -26.51
N LEU A 12 -0.71 -21.15 -27.41
CA LEU A 12 -0.19 -20.11 -28.30
C LEU A 12 0.08 -18.80 -27.56
N ILE A 13 -0.78 -18.42 -26.61
CA ILE A 13 -0.58 -17.23 -25.77
C ILE A 13 0.69 -17.40 -24.93
N PHE A 14 0.83 -18.57 -24.29
CA PHE A 14 2.02 -18.90 -23.51
C PHE A 14 3.32 -18.75 -24.30
N LEU A 15 3.37 -19.35 -25.50
CA LEU A 15 4.56 -19.30 -26.35
C LEU A 15 4.88 -17.87 -26.82
N SER A 16 3.84 -17.08 -27.12
CA SER A 16 4.01 -15.66 -27.47
C SER A 16 4.63 -14.86 -26.32
N ASN A 17 4.11 -15.06 -25.10
CA ASN A 17 4.60 -14.41 -23.90
C ASN A 17 6.01 -14.87 -23.52
N LEU A 18 6.31 -16.17 -23.64
CA LEU A 18 7.65 -16.72 -23.42
C LEU A 18 8.68 -16.10 -24.37
N HIS A 19 8.33 -15.98 -25.65
CA HIS A 19 9.20 -15.34 -26.64
C HIS A 19 9.44 -13.85 -26.32
N GLU A 20 8.45 -13.14 -25.76
CA GLU A 20 8.64 -11.78 -25.27
C GLU A 20 9.59 -11.71 -24.07
N ILE A 21 9.45 -12.64 -23.12
CA ILE A 21 10.33 -12.76 -21.95
C ILE A 21 11.78 -12.93 -22.39
N GLU A 22 12.04 -13.85 -23.33
CA GLU A 22 13.37 -14.09 -23.88
C GLU A 22 13.94 -12.84 -24.58
N ARG A 23 13.13 -12.18 -25.44
CA ARG A 23 13.53 -10.94 -26.12
C ARG A 23 13.82 -9.79 -25.17
N HIS A 24 13.08 -9.69 -24.05
CA HIS A 24 13.33 -8.68 -23.02
C HIS A 24 14.63 -8.96 -22.27
N ASN A 25 14.83 -10.19 -21.82
CA ASN A 25 15.99 -10.59 -21.02
C ASN A 25 17.30 -10.62 -21.85
N ALA A 26 17.22 -10.72 -23.18
CA ALA A 26 18.39 -10.61 -24.05
C ALA A 26 18.98 -9.18 -24.14
N GLN A 27 18.30 -8.16 -23.61
CA GLN A 27 18.73 -6.76 -23.67
C GLN A 27 19.61 -6.41 -22.46
N VAL A 28 20.82 -5.90 -22.72
CA VAL A 28 21.83 -5.58 -21.68
C VAL A 28 21.46 -4.33 -20.86
N ASN A 29 20.60 -3.46 -21.38
CA ASN A 29 20.25 -2.17 -20.75
C ASN A 29 18.97 -2.22 -19.89
N ARG A 30 18.54 -3.40 -19.45
CA ARG A 30 17.37 -3.56 -18.58
C ARG A 30 17.79 -3.68 -17.12
N THR A 31 17.10 -2.93 -16.26
CA THR A 31 17.30 -2.98 -14.80
C THR A 31 16.44 -4.06 -14.12
N TYR A 32 15.60 -4.77 -14.88
CA TYR A 32 14.73 -5.82 -14.39
C TYR A 32 14.61 -6.96 -15.40
N THR A 33 14.31 -8.16 -14.91
CA THR A 33 14.07 -9.36 -15.72
C THR A 33 12.59 -9.72 -15.72
N LYS A 34 12.16 -10.44 -16.77
CA LYS A 34 10.86 -11.08 -16.82
C LYS A 34 11.02 -12.59 -16.66
N THR A 35 10.03 -13.26 -16.08
CA THR A 35 10.00 -14.72 -15.92
C THR A 35 8.60 -15.25 -16.17
N VAL A 36 8.50 -16.55 -16.43
CA VAL A 36 7.21 -17.24 -16.48
C VAL A 36 6.55 -17.19 -15.10
N ASN A 37 5.27 -16.83 -15.05
CA ASN A 37 4.48 -16.74 -13.83
C ASN A 37 3.00 -17.10 -14.10
N GLN A 38 2.15 -16.95 -13.10
CA GLN A 38 0.72 -17.31 -13.19
C GLN A 38 -0.09 -16.52 -14.25
N PHE A 39 0.49 -15.47 -14.83
CA PHE A 39 -0.13 -14.64 -15.86
C PHE A 39 0.42 -14.92 -17.26
N SER A 40 1.37 -15.85 -17.41
CA SER A 40 2.00 -16.16 -18.71
C SER A 40 1.05 -16.74 -19.75
N ASP A 41 -0.15 -17.18 -19.35
CA ASP A 41 -1.20 -17.67 -20.26
C ASP A 41 -2.25 -16.59 -20.61
N LEU A 42 -2.06 -15.34 -20.18
CA LEU A 42 -2.97 -14.23 -20.46
C LEU A 42 -2.43 -13.32 -21.55
N THR A 43 -3.32 -12.85 -22.43
CA THR A 43 -3.03 -11.69 -23.26
C THR A 43 -2.98 -10.42 -22.39
N GLN A 44 -2.31 -9.37 -22.89
CA GLN A 44 -2.24 -8.09 -22.19
C GLN A 44 -3.63 -7.52 -21.86
N SER A 45 -4.58 -7.61 -22.79
CA SER A 45 -5.96 -7.13 -22.57
C SER A 45 -6.71 -7.94 -21.52
N GLU A 46 -6.51 -9.27 -21.50
CA GLU A 46 -7.09 -10.14 -20.45
C GLU A 46 -6.50 -9.85 -19.08
N PHE A 47 -5.20 -9.54 -19.02
CA PHE A 47 -4.53 -9.14 -17.79
C PHE A 47 -5.04 -7.78 -17.30
N GLU A 48 -5.13 -6.79 -18.18
CA GLU A 48 -5.65 -5.47 -17.86
C GLU A 48 -7.09 -5.52 -17.37
N THR A 49 -7.98 -6.17 -18.12
CA THR A 49 -9.42 -6.21 -17.80
C THR A 49 -9.71 -7.14 -16.62
N GLY A 50 -8.97 -8.24 -16.52
CA GLY A 50 -9.22 -9.27 -15.52
C GLY A 50 -8.50 -9.10 -14.20
N ILE A 51 -7.33 -8.43 -14.17
CA ILE A 51 -6.48 -8.31 -12.98
C ILE A 51 -6.32 -6.86 -12.55
N LEU A 52 -6.00 -5.95 -13.49
CA LEU A 52 -5.68 -4.56 -13.16
C LEU A 52 -6.90 -3.68 -12.99
N THR A 53 -7.94 -3.91 -13.81
CA THR A 53 -9.11 -3.03 -13.88
C THR A 53 -9.84 -3.07 -12.55
N PRO A 54 -9.94 -1.94 -11.84
CA PRO A 54 -10.81 -1.86 -10.69
C PRO A 54 -12.23 -2.09 -11.20
N GLN A 55 -12.90 -3.17 -10.79
CA GLN A 55 -14.34 -3.32 -11.02
C GLN A 55 -15.16 -2.29 -10.25
N LEU A 56 -14.49 -1.42 -9.49
CA LEU A 56 -15.03 -0.24 -8.87
C LEU A 56 -15.27 0.81 -9.96
N ALA A 57 -16.44 0.72 -10.59
CA ALA A 57 -17.11 1.90 -11.08
C ALA A 57 -17.38 2.81 -9.86
N PHE A 58 -16.37 3.56 -9.43
CA PHE A 58 -16.63 4.78 -8.69
C PHE A 58 -17.52 5.60 -9.61
N ALA A 59 -18.83 5.64 -9.31
CA ALA A 59 -19.66 6.73 -9.79
C ALA A 59 -18.85 8.01 -9.54
N PRO A 60 -18.76 8.94 -10.51
CA PRO A 60 -18.05 10.19 -10.29
C PRO A 60 -18.51 10.72 -8.95
N ILE A 61 -17.59 10.84 -7.98
CA ILE A 61 -17.92 11.46 -6.70
C ILE A 61 -18.54 12.78 -7.13
N PRO A 62 -19.84 13.05 -6.82
CA PRO A 62 -20.40 14.36 -7.11
C PRO A 62 -19.42 15.33 -6.51
N ASN A 63 -18.89 16.26 -7.32
CA ASN A 63 -18.01 17.31 -6.80
C ASN A 63 -18.61 17.74 -5.47
N PRO A 64 -17.88 17.66 -4.35
CA PRO A 64 -18.45 18.02 -3.07
C PRO A 64 -19.12 19.38 -3.29
N PRO A 65 -20.42 19.51 -2.99
CA PRO A 65 -21.11 20.80 -3.16
C PRO A 65 -20.18 21.81 -2.51
N PRO A 66 -19.85 22.95 -3.14
CA PRO A 66 -18.85 23.87 -2.63
C PRO A 66 -19.20 24.11 -1.18
N THR A 67 -18.52 23.38 -0.31
CA THR A 67 -18.81 23.42 1.09
C THR A 67 -18.23 24.78 1.34
N SER A 68 -19.12 25.76 1.54
CA SER A 68 -18.80 26.88 2.41
C SER A 68 -17.96 26.23 3.48
N VAL A 69 -16.69 26.59 3.54
CA VAL A 69 -15.76 26.12 4.55
C VAL A 69 -16.42 26.57 5.84
N GLN A 70 -17.35 25.76 6.33
CA GLN A 70 -17.71 25.73 7.70
C GLN A 70 -16.45 25.15 8.26
N THR A 71 -15.58 26.07 8.65
CA THR A 71 -14.81 25.99 9.86
C THR A 71 -15.73 25.44 10.97
N ARG A 72 -16.09 24.14 10.90
CA ARG A 72 -16.07 23.31 12.08
C ARG A 72 -14.67 23.53 12.55
N SER A 73 -14.53 24.43 13.52
CA SER A 73 -13.28 24.93 14.05
C SER A 73 -12.25 23.85 13.85
N SER A 74 -11.51 23.97 12.75
CA SER A 74 -10.16 23.51 12.68
C SER A 74 -9.64 24.18 13.91
N SER A 75 -9.46 23.42 14.98
CA SER A 75 -8.68 23.96 16.05
C SER A 75 -7.35 24.21 15.35
N SER A 76 -7.12 25.47 15.03
CA SER A 76 -5.84 26.05 14.62
C SER A 76 -4.79 25.85 15.72
N ASN A 77 -5.15 25.10 16.76
CA ASN A 77 -4.33 24.47 17.75
C ASN A 77 -3.82 23.11 17.23
N PRO A 78 -2.60 23.04 16.70
CA PRO A 78 -1.93 21.78 16.30
C PRO A 78 -1.83 20.75 17.44
N ASN A 79 -2.03 21.15 18.70
CA ASN A 79 -2.10 20.22 19.83
C ASN A 79 -3.33 19.30 19.83
N ALA A 80 -4.34 19.55 18.98
CA ALA A 80 -5.50 18.67 18.85
C ALA A 80 -5.16 17.32 18.18
N CYS A 81 -4.19 17.30 17.27
CA CYS A 81 -3.71 16.07 16.64
C CYS A 81 -3.04 15.15 17.67
N CYS A 82 -2.20 15.72 18.54
CA CYS A 82 -1.47 15.00 19.59
C CYS A 82 -2.39 14.50 20.71
N SER A 83 -3.42 15.28 21.04
CA SER A 83 -4.46 14.90 22.00
C SER A 83 -5.35 13.77 21.50
N ALA A 84 -5.70 13.77 20.19
CA ALA A 84 -6.51 12.72 19.57
C ALA A 84 -5.79 11.36 19.46
N LEU A 85 -4.44 11.37 19.44
CA LEU A 85 -3.61 10.17 19.38
C LEU A 85 -3.21 9.60 20.77
N GLY A 86 -3.56 10.31 21.85
CA GLY A 86 -3.28 9.88 23.23
C GLY A 86 -1.80 9.97 23.63
N LEU A 87 -1.03 10.85 22.99
CA LEU A 87 0.41 11.01 23.23
C LEU A 87 0.66 12.06 24.34
N GLY A 88 0.55 11.65 25.60
CA GLY A 88 0.88 12.48 26.76
C GLY A 88 0.75 11.74 28.10
N ASP A 89 1.70 11.97 29.02
CA ASP A 89 1.84 11.34 30.34
C ASP A 89 1.18 12.17 31.47
N GLY A 90 0.14 12.94 31.14
CA GLY A 90 -0.70 13.63 32.12
C GLY A 90 -0.11 14.87 32.78
N ASN A 91 1.15 15.25 32.52
CA ASN A 91 1.75 16.47 33.08
C ASN A 91 2.69 17.26 32.15
N ARG A 92 2.90 16.85 30.89
CA ARG A 92 3.67 17.64 29.92
C ARG A 92 3.20 17.38 28.47
N PRO A 93 2.85 18.41 27.67
CA PRO A 93 2.65 18.20 26.25
C PRO A 93 4.02 17.91 25.59
N GLN A 94 4.16 16.78 24.89
CA GLN A 94 5.39 16.44 24.15
C GLN A 94 5.58 17.22 22.84
N CYS A 95 4.80 18.27 22.61
CA CYS A 95 4.87 19.08 21.39
C CYS A 95 4.84 20.56 21.81
N SER A 96 5.94 21.30 21.59
CA SER A 96 5.88 22.76 21.48
C SER A 96 5.64 23.09 20.02
N TYR A 97 4.70 23.99 19.74
CA TYR A 97 4.43 24.44 18.37
C TYR A 97 4.97 25.85 18.21
N ASP A 98 6.06 25.98 17.46
CA ASP A 98 6.81 27.22 17.30
C ASP A 98 6.29 28.05 16.11
N GLY A 99 5.17 27.61 15.51
CA GLY A 99 4.62 28.17 14.27
C GLY A 99 5.16 27.51 12.99
N ASN A 100 5.96 26.45 13.09
CA ASN A 100 6.47 25.71 11.94
C ASN A 100 5.64 24.43 11.65
N PRO A 101 4.97 24.30 10.49
CA PRO A 101 4.18 23.11 10.14
C PRO A 101 5.00 21.81 10.11
N SER A 102 6.32 21.87 9.90
CA SER A 102 7.17 20.67 9.92
C SER A 102 7.32 20.06 11.32
N GLU A 103 7.05 20.81 12.39
CA GLU A 103 7.18 20.32 13.77
C GLU A 103 5.98 19.49 14.24
N CYS A 104 4.81 19.65 13.61
CA CYS A 104 3.67 18.76 13.87
C CYS A 104 3.95 17.33 13.39
N CYS A 105 4.81 17.17 12.39
CA CYS A 105 5.38 15.89 11.97
C CYS A 105 6.66 15.53 12.72
N ALA A 106 7.38 16.50 13.31
CA ALA A 106 8.60 16.26 14.07
C ALA A 106 8.35 15.79 15.51
N ALA A 107 7.18 16.09 16.11
CA ALA A 107 6.80 15.50 17.39
C ALA A 107 6.30 14.05 17.25
N LEU A 108 6.00 13.61 16.03
CA LEU A 108 6.17 12.22 15.63
C LEU A 108 7.66 11.99 15.34
N ASP A 109 8.53 12.31 16.30
CA ASP A 109 9.90 11.80 16.32
C ASP A 109 9.74 10.30 16.58
N PHE A 110 9.36 9.59 15.52
CA PHE A 110 9.81 8.25 15.24
C PHE A 110 11.33 8.35 15.11
N ALA A 111 12.03 8.74 16.19
CA ALA A 111 13.42 8.45 16.39
C ALA A 111 13.47 6.94 16.17
N TRP A 112 13.99 6.60 15.00
CA TRP A 112 13.92 5.28 14.44
C TRP A 112 14.44 4.30 15.50
N ARG A 113 13.54 3.54 16.14
CA ARG A 113 13.87 2.60 17.24
C ARG A 113 14.48 1.31 16.67
N GLY A 114 15.09 1.40 15.50
CA GLY A 114 15.42 0.28 14.63
C GLY A 114 16.85 -0.24 14.74
N GLY A 115 17.60 0.01 15.82
CA GLY A 115 18.87 -0.70 16.05
C GLY A 115 20.03 -0.37 15.09
N ARG A 116 21.26 -0.61 15.55
CA ARG A 116 22.52 -0.12 14.96
C ARG A 116 22.70 -0.49 13.47
N GLY A 117 22.45 0.46 12.56
CA GLY A 117 22.79 0.41 11.13
C GLY A 117 23.45 1.73 10.68
N ASP A 118 24.00 1.75 9.45
CA ASP A 118 24.62 2.94 8.87
C ASP A 118 23.56 4.04 8.64
N LEU A 119 23.59 5.07 9.48
CA LEU A 119 22.69 6.22 9.40
C LEU A 119 23.23 7.28 8.43
N LEU A 120 22.34 7.87 7.64
CA LEU A 120 22.57 9.09 6.87
C LEU A 120 22.74 10.29 7.82
N PRO A 121 23.33 11.42 7.36
CA PRO A 121 23.52 12.62 8.20
C PRO A 121 22.24 13.21 8.80
N ASN A 122 21.07 12.89 8.23
CA ASN A 122 19.75 13.29 8.71
C ASN A 122 19.10 12.27 9.67
N GLY A 123 19.84 11.25 10.11
CA GLY A 123 19.38 10.27 11.11
C GLY A 123 18.57 9.09 10.58
N TYR A 124 18.38 8.98 9.26
CA TYR A 124 17.65 7.85 8.64
C TYR A 124 18.59 6.74 8.19
N PRO A 125 18.17 5.47 8.24
CA PRO A 125 18.95 4.39 7.66
C PRO A 125 19.12 4.57 6.15
N LYS A 126 20.30 4.24 5.63
CA LYS A 126 20.57 4.29 4.18
C LYS A 126 19.69 3.32 3.39
N ASP A 127 19.44 2.15 3.96
CA ASP A 127 18.60 1.08 3.41
C ASP A 127 17.64 0.61 4.50
N PHE A 128 16.37 0.38 4.16
CA PHE A 128 15.34 0.07 5.14
C PHE A 128 14.22 -0.80 4.57
N ASP A 129 13.85 -1.84 5.32
CA ASP A 129 12.80 -2.78 4.96
C ASP A 129 11.94 -3.13 6.17
N TRP A 130 10.66 -2.75 6.14
CA TRP A 130 9.67 -3.05 7.19
C TRP A 130 9.45 -4.56 7.43
N THR A 131 9.76 -5.41 6.45
CA THR A 131 9.65 -6.87 6.60
C THR A 131 10.75 -7.46 7.48
N SER A 132 11.85 -6.73 7.68
CA SER A 132 13.02 -7.14 8.45
C SER A 132 12.95 -6.81 9.95
N MET A 133 11.82 -6.28 10.41
CA MET A 133 11.61 -5.85 11.79
C MET A 133 11.59 -7.01 12.79
N THR A 134 11.92 -6.71 14.06
CA THR A 134 11.89 -7.70 15.16
C THR A 134 10.51 -8.31 15.36
N TYR A 135 9.45 -7.50 15.22
CA TYR A 135 8.08 -7.98 15.09
C TYR A 135 7.64 -7.87 13.62
N ARG A 136 6.71 -8.72 13.21
CA ARG A 136 6.24 -8.77 11.83
C ARG A 136 5.36 -7.55 11.53
N THR A 137 5.95 -6.49 10.99
CA THR A 137 5.19 -5.28 10.61
C THR A 137 4.37 -5.46 9.33
N VAL A 138 4.77 -6.38 8.46
CA VAL A 138 4.12 -6.63 7.17
C VAL A 138 3.55 -8.04 7.15
N THR A 139 2.26 -8.18 6.86
CA THR A 139 1.61 -9.48 6.70
C THR A 139 2.08 -10.18 5.42
N ASN A 140 1.78 -11.47 5.27
CA ASN A 140 2.15 -12.20 4.07
C ASN A 140 1.45 -11.61 2.83
N ALA A 141 2.12 -11.67 1.68
CA ALA A 141 1.53 -11.27 0.41
C ALA A 141 0.22 -12.03 0.15
N LYS A 142 -0.83 -11.29 -0.22
CA LYS A 142 -2.17 -11.81 -0.51
C LYS A 142 -2.45 -11.80 -2.02
N ASN A 143 -3.54 -12.45 -2.44
CA ASN A 143 -3.94 -12.53 -3.86
C ASN A 143 -5.34 -11.94 -4.06
N GLN A 144 -5.43 -10.84 -4.81
CA GLN A 144 -6.68 -10.16 -5.14
C GLN A 144 -7.57 -10.93 -6.14
N GLY A 145 -7.02 -11.96 -6.81
CA GLY A 145 -7.71 -12.68 -7.88
C GLY A 145 -8.14 -11.78 -9.04
N ARG A 146 -9.21 -12.18 -9.72
CA ARG A 146 -9.79 -11.45 -10.87
C ARG A 146 -10.93 -10.50 -10.48
N CYS A 147 -10.73 -9.74 -9.40
CA CYS A 147 -11.78 -8.92 -8.79
C CYS A 147 -11.55 -7.41 -8.91
N GLY A 148 -10.31 -6.96 -9.21
CA GLY A 148 -10.00 -5.53 -9.30
C GLY A 148 -10.06 -4.80 -7.95
N THR A 149 -9.77 -5.49 -6.85
CA THR A 149 -9.91 -4.97 -5.47
C THR A 149 -8.60 -4.48 -4.87
N CYS A 150 -7.59 -4.21 -5.71
CA CYS A 150 -6.24 -3.82 -5.29
C CYS A 150 -6.23 -2.66 -4.29
N THR A 151 -7.16 -1.70 -4.43
CA THR A 151 -7.32 -0.57 -3.50
C THR A 151 -7.61 -1.04 -2.08
N PHE A 152 -8.47 -2.05 -1.88
CA PHE A 152 -8.82 -2.54 -0.54
C PHE A 152 -7.68 -3.33 0.10
N PHE A 153 -6.95 -4.11 -0.70
CA PHE A 153 -5.74 -4.79 -0.23
C PHE A 153 -4.66 -3.79 0.19
N ALA A 154 -4.47 -2.70 -0.58
CA ALA A 154 -3.51 -1.65 -0.23
C ALA A 154 -3.89 -0.93 1.08
N VAL A 155 -5.18 -0.61 1.26
CA VAL A 155 -5.69 0.01 2.49
C VAL A 155 -5.53 -0.92 3.69
N ALA A 156 -5.91 -2.19 3.57
CA ALA A 156 -5.75 -3.18 4.63
C ALA A 156 -4.28 -3.29 5.05
N ALA A 157 -3.36 -3.50 4.11
CA ALA A 157 -1.93 -3.65 4.40
C ALA A 157 -1.31 -2.44 5.13
N ALA A 158 -1.74 -1.21 4.77
CA ALA A 158 -1.28 0.00 5.44
C ALA A 158 -1.79 0.08 6.89
N LEU A 159 -3.06 -0.26 7.13
CA LEU A 159 -3.66 -0.27 8.48
C LEU A 159 -3.04 -1.36 9.37
N GLU A 160 -2.83 -2.56 8.82
CA GLU A 160 -2.14 -3.68 9.48
C GLU A 160 -0.75 -3.25 9.97
N SER A 161 0.02 -2.60 9.11
CA SER A 161 1.38 -2.15 9.40
C SER A 161 1.41 -1.02 10.42
N ALA A 162 0.54 -0.01 10.26
CA ALA A 162 0.46 1.10 11.20
C ALA A 162 0.07 0.63 12.61
N TYR A 163 -0.85 -0.34 12.70
CA TYR A 163 -1.24 -0.94 13.97
C TYR A 163 -0.09 -1.72 14.61
N ALA A 164 0.64 -2.52 13.83
CA ALA A 164 1.82 -3.25 14.29
C ALA A 164 2.90 -2.32 14.85
N ILE A 165 3.22 -1.24 14.14
CA ILE A 165 4.23 -0.25 14.54
C ILE A 165 3.82 0.44 15.85
N ARG A 166 2.57 0.89 15.95
CA ARG A 166 2.08 1.63 17.12
C ARG A 166 2.10 0.78 18.40
N HIS A 167 1.83 -0.50 18.27
CA HIS A 167 1.67 -1.42 19.39
C HIS A 167 2.85 -2.36 19.59
N GLU A 168 3.92 -2.21 18.81
CA GLU A 168 5.14 -3.01 18.85
C GLU A 168 4.85 -4.52 18.86
N ARG A 169 3.98 -4.97 17.95
CA ARG A 169 3.48 -6.35 17.87
C ARG A 169 3.33 -6.79 16.43
N ASP A 170 3.17 -8.10 16.24
CA ASP A 170 2.88 -8.66 14.93
C ASP A 170 1.60 -8.08 14.32
N ALA A 171 1.69 -7.74 13.04
CA ALA A 171 0.57 -7.33 12.21
C ALA A 171 -0.46 -8.45 12.13
N VAL A 172 -1.71 -8.09 12.39
CA VAL A 172 -2.85 -9.01 12.31
C VAL A 172 -3.54 -8.79 10.96
N PRO A 173 -3.73 -9.83 10.14
CA PRO A 173 -4.40 -9.67 8.86
C PRO A 173 -5.84 -9.17 9.06
N LEU A 174 -6.17 -8.05 8.43
CA LEU A 174 -7.52 -7.47 8.37
C LEU A 174 -8.32 -8.12 7.23
N SER A 175 -9.64 -7.94 7.28
CA SER A 175 -10.57 -8.44 6.26
C SER A 175 -10.71 -7.44 5.11
N GLU A 176 -10.07 -7.73 3.97
CA GLU A 176 -10.34 -6.99 2.74
C GLU A 176 -11.80 -7.10 2.31
N GLN A 177 -12.44 -8.25 2.56
CA GLN A 177 -13.84 -8.47 2.19
C GLN A 177 -14.78 -7.51 2.92
N GLN A 178 -14.52 -7.23 4.21
CA GLN A 178 -15.28 -6.24 4.95
C GLN A 178 -15.11 -4.84 4.35
N LEU A 179 -13.89 -4.48 3.92
CA LEU A 179 -13.66 -3.21 3.25
C LEU A 179 -14.41 -3.15 1.92
N ILE A 180 -14.40 -4.22 1.12
CA ILE A 180 -15.13 -4.31 -0.15
C ILE A 180 -16.64 -4.16 0.09
N GLU A 181 -17.22 -4.92 1.01
CA GLU A 181 -18.67 -4.98 1.22
C GLU A 181 -19.25 -3.72 1.88
N CYS A 182 -18.47 -3.03 2.72
CA CYS A 182 -18.97 -1.92 3.53
C CYS A 182 -18.58 -0.53 3.02
N SER A 183 -17.65 -0.41 2.06
CA SER A 183 -17.18 0.89 1.55
C SER A 183 -17.81 1.31 0.22
N ILE A 184 -18.44 0.37 -0.48
CA ILE A 184 -19.18 0.63 -1.70
C ILE A 184 -20.62 0.96 -1.28
N PRO A 185 -21.14 2.15 -1.62
CA PRO A 185 -22.50 2.56 -1.26
C PRO A 185 -23.59 1.75 -1.98
#